data_AF-A0A8T4L0N1-F1
#
_entry.id   AF-A0A8T4L0N1-F1
#
_cell.length_a   1.000
_cell.length_b   1.000
_cell.length_c   1.000
_cell.angle_alpha   90.00
_cell.angle_beta   90.00
_cell.angle_gamma   90.00
#
_symmetry.space_group_name_H-M   'P 1'
#
loop_
_entity.id
_entity.type
_entity.pdbx_description
1 polymer ?
#
loop_
_entity_poly.entity_id
_entity_poly.type
_entity_poly.pdbx_seq_one_letter_code
_entity_poly.pdbx_strand_id
1 'polypeptide(L)'
;SQRYPGLFEGKNDYANIVAGTGKSIGRAAIIDLSGVDDRVKLLVGHNIFNGLLKQFKGKDKTGKPPVLIVPHAKIFVGAEKASVISAESIIVISELGKIGVGYALEEENALDIAKEVANSTEAKITIIKENDISVQLKGRQSYRVFVRPTLSRAS
;
A
#
# COMPACT_ATOMS: atom_id res chain seq x y z
N SER A 1 -26.48 5.23 -8.26
CA SER A 1 -25.61 4.11 -7.83
C SER A 1 -25.86 2.82 -8.63
N GLN A 2 -26.24 2.90 -9.91
CA GLN A 2 -26.81 1.76 -10.67
C GLN A 2 -25.77 0.82 -11.32
N ARG A 3 -24.47 1.20 -11.34
CA ARG A 3 -23.42 0.47 -12.08
C ARG A 3 -22.73 -0.65 -11.30
N TYR A 4 -22.77 -0.63 -9.96
CA TYR A 4 -22.12 -1.62 -9.10
C TYR A 4 -22.97 -1.90 -7.85
N PRO A 5 -24.09 -2.65 -8.00
CA PRO A 5 -24.91 -3.06 -6.85
C PRO A 5 -24.08 -3.96 -5.92
N GLY A 6 -24.22 -3.80 -4.59
CA GLY A 6 -23.49 -4.62 -3.61
C GLY A 6 -22.08 -4.17 -3.22
N LEU A 7 -21.43 -3.26 -3.97
CA LEU A 7 -20.00 -2.96 -3.78
C LEU A 7 -19.67 -2.33 -2.40
N PHE A 8 -20.63 -1.61 -1.81
CA PHE A 8 -20.46 -0.93 -0.51
C PHE A 8 -21.59 -1.30 0.47
N GLU A 9 -22.16 -2.50 0.37
CA GLU A 9 -23.22 -2.91 1.29
C GLU A 9 -22.64 -3.23 2.67
N GLY A 10 -22.73 -2.26 3.58
CA GLY A 10 -22.36 -2.38 4.99
C GLY A 10 -21.40 -1.31 5.49
N LYS A 11 -21.19 -1.23 6.81
CA LYS A 11 -20.13 -0.42 7.41
C LYS A 11 -18.82 -1.21 7.32
N ASN A 12 -17.79 -0.63 6.68
CA ASN A 12 -16.45 -1.21 6.70
C ASN A 12 -15.93 -1.26 8.15
N ASP A 13 -15.72 -2.46 8.67
CA ASP A 13 -15.19 -2.67 10.02
C ASP A 13 -13.66 -2.62 10.01
N TYR A 14 -13.13 -1.40 9.97
CA TYR A 14 -11.69 -1.17 10.03
C TYR A 14 -11.05 -1.62 11.35
N ALA A 15 -11.84 -1.79 12.42
CA ALA A 15 -11.31 -2.34 13.67
C ALA A 15 -10.93 -3.81 13.48
N ASN A 16 -11.72 -4.59 12.73
CA ASN A 16 -11.39 -5.96 12.38
C ASN A 16 -10.20 -6.09 11.42
N ILE A 17 -10.03 -5.14 10.49
CA ILE A 17 -8.90 -5.10 9.56
C ILE A 17 -7.57 -4.87 10.31
N VAL A 18 -7.59 -4.13 11.42
CA VAL A 18 -6.37 -3.68 12.12
C VAL A 18 -6.18 -4.29 13.53
N ALA A 19 -7.11 -5.11 14.00
CA ALA A 19 -7.01 -5.75 15.32
C ALA A 19 -5.77 -6.67 15.41
N GLY A 20 -4.81 -6.28 16.25
CA GLY A 20 -3.56 -7.03 16.47
C GLY A 20 -3.61 -7.89 17.75
N THR A 21 -3.31 -9.17 17.63
CA THR A 21 -3.05 -10.08 18.76
C THR A 21 -1.60 -9.90 19.25
N GLY A 22 -1.39 -9.00 20.21
CA GLY A 22 -0.35 -9.00 21.26
C GLY A 22 1.15 -9.15 20.93
N LYS A 23 1.60 -10.11 20.09
CA LYS A 23 3.03 -10.49 20.01
C LYS A 23 3.58 -10.92 18.64
N SER A 24 2.77 -11.08 17.60
CA SER A 24 3.21 -11.39 16.22
C SER A 24 2.65 -10.38 15.20
N ILE A 25 2.93 -10.56 13.89
CA ILE A 25 2.12 -9.92 12.83
C ILE A 25 0.68 -10.34 13.11
N GLY A 26 -0.10 -9.45 13.74
CA GLY A 26 -1.30 -9.84 14.48
C GLY A 26 -2.38 -10.44 13.59
N ARG A 27 -2.57 -9.87 12.38
CA ARG A 27 -3.44 -10.33 11.29
C ARG A 27 -2.96 -9.74 9.97
N ALA A 28 -3.18 -10.47 8.87
CA ALA A 28 -3.07 -9.95 7.51
C ALA A 28 -4.45 -9.99 6.86
N ALA A 29 -4.94 -8.84 6.39
CA ALA A 29 -6.14 -8.76 5.59
C ALA A 29 -5.73 -8.73 4.12
N ILE A 30 -6.21 -9.69 3.34
CA ILE A 30 -5.98 -9.76 1.90
C ILE A 30 -7.27 -9.33 1.21
N ILE A 31 -7.16 -8.31 0.38
CA ILE A 31 -8.28 -7.80 -0.43
C ILE A 31 -7.96 -8.18 -1.87
N ASP A 32 -8.63 -9.22 -2.34
CA ASP A 32 -8.49 -9.68 -3.72
C ASP A 32 -9.37 -8.83 -4.64
N LEU A 33 -8.74 -8.17 -5.62
CA LEU A 33 -9.40 -7.37 -6.64
C LEU A 33 -9.17 -7.95 -8.04
N SER A 34 -8.81 -9.24 -8.12
CA SER A 34 -8.70 -9.96 -9.38
C SER A 34 -10.08 -10.05 -10.06
N GLY A 35 -10.10 -9.94 -11.39
CA GLY A 35 -11.34 -9.94 -12.18
C GLY A 35 -12.20 -8.67 -12.09
N VAL A 36 -11.77 -7.67 -11.33
CA VAL A 36 -12.45 -6.37 -11.21
C VAL A 36 -11.84 -5.36 -12.20
N ASP A 37 -12.66 -4.44 -12.71
CA ASP A 37 -12.19 -3.37 -13.58
C ASP A 37 -11.34 -2.33 -12.83
N ASP A 38 -10.47 -1.60 -13.53
CA ASP A 38 -9.52 -0.68 -12.89
C ASP A 38 -10.20 0.52 -12.21
N ARG A 39 -11.40 0.90 -12.67
CA ARG A 39 -12.17 1.98 -12.06
C ARG A 39 -12.69 1.59 -10.69
N VAL A 40 -13.20 0.36 -10.55
CA VAL A 40 -13.65 -0.19 -9.28
C VAL A 40 -12.47 -0.44 -8.37
N LYS A 41 -11.36 -0.99 -8.88
CA LYS A 41 -10.11 -1.11 -8.10
C LYS A 41 -9.74 0.23 -7.49
N LEU A 42 -9.64 1.27 -8.31
CA LEU A 42 -9.31 2.62 -7.87
C LEU A 42 -10.28 3.14 -6.79
N LEU A 43 -11.59 2.95 -6.97
CA LEU A 43 -12.60 3.34 -5.97
C LEU A 43 -12.44 2.59 -4.65
N VAL A 44 -12.22 1.28 -4.71
CA VAL A 44 -12.04 0.44 -3.52
C VAL A 44 -10.76 0.83 -2.80
N GLY A 45 -9.63 0.93 -3.51
CA GLY A 45 -8.35 1.35 -2.94
C GLY A 45 -8.43 2.73 -2.30
N HIS A 46 -9.02 3.70 -2.99
CA HIS A 46 -9.23 5.05 -2.46
C HIS A 46 -10.05 5.04 -1.16
N ASN A 47 -11.14 4.26 -1.10
CA ASN A 47 -11.94 4.12 0.11
C ASN A 47 -11.17 3.47 1.26
N ILE A 48 -10.33 2.47 0.97
CA ILE A 48 -9.46 1.83 1.97
C ILE A 48 -8.46 2.85 2.51
N PHE A 49 -7.77 3.60 1.65
CA PHE A 49 -6.78 4.59 2.07
C PHE A 49 -7.43 5.68 2.93
N ASN A 50 -8.59 6.17 2.53
CA ASN A 50 -9.35 7.16 3.29
C ASN A 50 -9.90 6.61 4.61
N GLY A 51 -10.34 5.35 4.63
CA GLY A 51 -10.76 4.66 5.83
C GLY A 51 -9.63 4.55 6.85
N LEU A 52 -8.43 4.13 6.40
CA LEU A 52 -7.23 4.10 7.22
C LEU A 52 -6.86 5.51 7.71
N LEU A 53 -6.85 6.50 6.82
CA LEU A 53 -6.53 7.88 7.19
C LEU A 53 -7.48 8.37 8.29
N LYS A 54 -8.79 8.24 8.11
CA LYS A 54 -9.79 8.65 9.12
C LYS A 54 -9.64 7.88 10.44
N GLN A 55 -9.34 6.59 10.38
CA GLN A 55 -9.21 5.75 11.57
C GLN A 55 -7.99 6.12 12.42
N PHE A 56 -6.88 6.54 11.79
CA PHE A 56 -5.62 6.84 12.47
C PHE A 56 -5.33 8.34 12.64
N LYS A 57 -6.09 9.22 11.97
CA LYS A 57 -6.00 10.68 12.14
C LYS A 57 -6.60 11.08 13.49
N GLY A 58 -5.76 11.60 14.38
CA GLY A 58 -6.18 12.16 15.67
C GLY A 58 -6.40 11.14 16.81
N LYS A 59 -6.08 9.86 16.63
CA LYS A 59 -6.06 8.89 17.73
C LYS A 59 -4.67 8.84 18.39
N ASP A 60 -4.64 8.75 19.71
CA ASP A 60 -3.42 8.43 20.46
C ASP A 60 -2.85 7.10 19.95
N LYS A 61 -1.55 7.07 19.69
CA LYS A 61 -0.79 5.99 19.04
C LYS A 61 -0.65 4.73 19.94
N THR A 62 -1.73 4.30 20.60
CA THR A 62 -1.71 3.20 21.58
C THR A 62 -1.67 1.80 20.95
N GLY A 63 -1.39 1.70 19.64
CA GLY A 63 -1.18 0.43 18.93
C GLY A 63 -0.14 0.57 17.81
N LYS A 64 0.42 -0.57 17.36
CA LYS A 64 1.32 -0.59 16.19
C LYS A 64 0.52 -0.22 14.94
N PRO A 65 0.93 0.79 14.17
CA PRO A 65 0.22 1.18 12.97
C PRO A 65 0.29 0.06 11.92
N PRO A 66 -0.76 -0.12 11.09
CA PRO A 66 -0.77 -1.13 10.05
C PRO A 66 0.27 -0.82 8.96
N VAL A 67 0.64 -1.86 8.22
CA VAL A 67 1.41 -1.74 6.98
C VAL A 67 0.51 -2.13 5.81
N LEU A 68 0.37 -1.22 4.87
CA LEU A 68 -0.36 -1.45 3.62
C LEU A 68 0.62 -1.94 2.56
N ILE A 69 0.29 -3.02 1.86
CA ILE A 69 1.06 -3.50 0.71
C ILE A 69 0.15 -3.38 -0.51
N VAL A 70 0.60 -2.63 -1.52
CA VAL A 70 -0.15 -2.37 -2.75
C VAL A 70 0.65 -2.88 -3.95
N PRO A 71 0.35 -4.09 -4.44
CA PRO A 71 0.81 -4.56 -5.74
C PRO A 71 0.24 -3.71 -6.87
N HIS A 72 0.99 -3.55 -7.95
CA HIS A 72 0.59 -2.77 -9.14
C HIS A 72 0.07 -1.37 -8.78
N ALA A 73 0.88 -0.64 -8.01
CA ALA A 73 0.50 0.62 -7.39
C ALA A 73 0.14 1.74 -8.39
N LYS A 74 0.54 1.64 -9.66
CA LYS A 74 0.23 2.61 -10.73
C LYS A 74 -1.25 2.93 -10.86
N ILE A 75 -2.14 1.95 -10.66
CA ILE A 75 -3.60 2.16 -10.74
C ILE A 75 -4.05 3.22 -9.72
N PHE A 76 -3.41 3.26 -8.56
CA PHE A 76 -3.79 4.09 -7.42
C PHE A 76 -3.00 5.39 -7.32
N VAL A 77 -1.69 5.33 -7.61
CA VAL A 77 -0.73 6.41 -7.41
C VAL A 77 0.12 6.67 -8.66
N GLY A 78 -0.47 6.44 -9.82
CA GLY A 78 0.17 6.67 -11.12
C GLY A 78 0.66 8.10 -11.31
N ALA A 79 1.81 8.26 -11.98
CA ALA A 79 2.35 9.57 -12.35
C ALA A 79 1.42 10.36 -13.28
N GLU A 80 0.72 9.64 -14.16
CA GLU A 80 -0.36 10.20 -14.96
C GLU A 80 -1.63 10.27 -14.10
N LYS A 81 -2.08 11.50 -13.79
CA LYS A 81 -3.33 11.74 -13.05
C LYS A 81 -4.52 11.46 -13.97
N ALA A 82 -4.81 10.19 -14.22
CA ALA A 82 -5.89 9.75 -15.09
C ALA A 82 -7.29 10.14 -14.55
N SER A 83 -7.43 10.41 -13.25
CA SER A 83 -8.69 10.84 -12.64
C SER A 83 -8.51 11.70 -11.39
N VAL A 84 -9.59 12.35 -10.95
CA VAL A 84 -9.64 13.07 -9.66
C VAL A 84 -9.35 12.11 -8.49
N ILE A 85 -9.86 10.88 -8.56
CA ILE A 85 -9.70 9.87 -7.50
C ILE A 85 -8.23 9.44 -7.36
N SER A 86 -7.50 9.31 -8.47
CA SER A 86 -6.06 8.97 -8.41
C SER A 86 -5.25 10.14 -7.82
N ALA A 87 -5.60 11.39 -8.15
CA ALA A 87 -4.98 12.56 -7.54
C ALA A 87 -5.23 12.64 -6.02
N GLU A 88 -6.46 12.36 -5.58
CA GLU A 88 -6.76 12.29 -4.15
C GLU A 88 -6.07 11.12 -3.46
N SER A 89 -5.98 9.95 -4.11
CA SER A 89 -5.30 8.77 -3.56
C SER A 89 -3.81 9.03 -3.29
N ILE A 90 -3.13 9.79 -4.16
CA ILE A 90 -1.76 10.27 -3.95
C ILE A 90 -1.64 11.11 -2.68
N ILE A 91 -2.57 12.04 -2.47
CA ILE A 91 -2.59 12.91 -1.29
C ILE A 91 -2.80 12.05 -0.03
N VAL A 92 -3.80 11.16 -0.06
CA VAL A 92 -4.14 10.31 1.08
C VAL A 92 -2.99 9.39 1.46
N ILE A 93 -2.34 8.72 0.50
CA ILE A 93 -1.16 7.86 0.78
C ILE A 93 0.00 8.68 1.37
N SER A 94 0.23 9.88 0.86
CA SER A 94 1.26 10.77 1.40
C SER A 94 0.95 11.21 2.84
N GLU A 95 -0.33 11.38 3.20
CA GLU A 95 -0.76 11.66 4.58
C GLU A 95 -0.63 10.43 5.49
N LEU A 96 -0.93 9.23 4.99
CA LEU A 96 -0.81 7.97 5.74
C LEU A 96 0.60 7.78 6.30
N GLY A 97 1.63 8.02 5.48
CA GLY A 97 3.03 7.95 5.93
C GLY A 97 3.34 8.92 7.08
N LYS A 98 2.79 10.14 7.05
CA LYS A 98 3.02 11.16 8.09
C LYS A 98 2.39 10.80 9.44
N ILE A 99 1.29 10.06 9.43
CA ILE A 99 0.60 9.62 10.66
C ILE A 99 1.13 8.26 11.18
N GLY A 100 2.15 7.70 10.52
CA GLY A 100 2.83 6.49 10.96
C GLY A 100 2.29 5.19 10.36
N VAL A 101 1.31 5.25 9.44
CA VAL A 101 0.87 4.07 8.68
C VAL A 101 1.95 3.74 7.65
N GLY A 102 2.52 2.55 7.78
CA GLY A 102 3.53 2.07 6.83
C GLY A 102 2.87 1.70 5.51
N TYR A 103 3.57 1.89 4.40
CA TYR A 103 3.13 1.39 3.11
C TYR A 103 4.30 0.84 2.29
N ALA A 104 4.02 -0.14 1.45
CA ALA A 104 4.89 -0.67 0.43
C ALA A 104 4.14 -0.66 -0.90
N LEU A 105 4.75 -0.07 -1.91
CA LEU A 105 4.19 0.06 -3.25
C LEU A 105 5.09 -0.73 -4.19
N GLU A 106 4.48 -1.64 -4.93
CA GLU A 106 5.16 -2.45 -5.92
C GLU A 106 4.74 -1.98 -7.32
N GLU A 107 5.73 -1.79 -8.18
CA GLU A 107 5.54 -1.48 -9.59
C GLU A 107 6.75 -1.94 -10.39
N GLU A 108 6.54 -2.34 -11.64
CA GLU A 108 7.65 -2.74 -12.53
C GLU A 108 8.55 -1.56 -12.87
N ASN A 109 7.94 -0.41 -13.14
CA ASN A 109 8.63 0.82 -13.51
C ASN A 109 8.45 1.89 -12.43
N ALA A 110 9.55 2.25 -11.76
CA ALA A 110 9.51 3.28 -10.72
C ALA A 110 9.04 4.67 -11.23
N LEU A 111 9.16 4.93 -12.54
CA LEU A 111 8.69 6.16 -13.18
C LEU A 111 7.15 6.23 -13.27
N ASP A 112 6.47 5.10 -13.15
CA ASP A 112 5.01 5.05 -13.20
C ASP A 112 4.37 5.53 -11.89
N ILE A 113 5.14 5.70 -10.82
CA ILE A 113 4.66 6.21 -9.54
C ILE A 113 4.79 7.73 -9.50
N ALA A 114 3.74 8.40 -9.00
CA ALA A 114 3.73 9.84 -8.81
C ALA A 114 4.91 10.31 -7.96
N LYS A 115 5.56 11.40 -8.40
CA LYS A 115 6.77 11.95 -7.77
C LYS A 115 6.54 12.30 -6.31
N GLU A 116 5.36 12.80 -5.98
CA GLU A 116 4.95 13.14 -4.61
C GLU A 116 5.05 11.93 -3.67
N VAL A 117 4.58 10.76 -4.13
CA VAL A 117 4.64 9.51 -3.37
C VAL A 117 6.05 8.95 -3.33
N ALA A 118 6.73 8.93 -4.47
CA ALA A 118 8.12 8.45 -4.58
C ALA A 118 9.07 9.22 -3.65
N ASN A 119 8.94 10.55 -3.57
CA ASN A 119 9.78 11.40 -2.70
C ASN A 119 9.49 11.20 -1.19
N SER A 120 8.28 10.76 -0.86
CA SER A 120 7.89 10.44 0.52
C SER A 120 8.31 9.03 0.96
N THR A 121 8.81 8.21 0.03
CA THR A 121 9.26 6.85 0.32
C THR A 121 10.66 6.88 0.92
N GLU A 122 10.86 6.15 2.04
CA GLU A 122 12.13 6.13 2.78
C GLU A 122 13.09 5.03 2.32
N ALA A 123 12.58 4.03 1.62
CA ALA A 123 13.35 2.90 1.11
C ALA A 123 12.87 2.48 -0.28
N LYS A 124 13.79 2.29 -1.21
CA LYS A 124 13.54 1.68 -2.51
C LYS A 124 14.20 0.30 -2.54
N ILE A 125 13.42 -0.71 -2.89
CA ILE A 125 13.90 -2.08 -3.10
C ILE A 125 13.75 -2.40 -4.58
N THR A 126 14.84 -2.82 -5.22
CA THR A 126 14.85 -3.19 -6.64
C THR A 126 15.33 -4.63 -6.76
N ILE A 127 14.53 -5.48 -7.41
CA ILE A 127 14.93 -6.85 -7.71
C ILE A 127 15.88 -6.81 -8.90
N ILE A 128 17.13 -7.24 -8.72
CA ILE A 128 18.10 -7.31 -9.80
C ILE A 128 17.98 -8.66 -10.50
N LYS A 129 18.01 -9.75 -9.71
CA LYS A 129 17.89 -11.11 -10.21
C LYS A 129 17.45 -12.06 -9.10
N GLU A 130 16.23 -12.57 -9.18
CA GLU A 130 15.67 -13.53 -8.22
C GLU A 130 15.84 -13.06 -6.76
N ASN A 131 16.75 -13.68 -6.02
CA ASN A 131 17.03 -13.40 -4.61
C ASN A 131 18.00 -12.22 -4.39
N ASP A 132 18.60 -11.71 -5.46
CA ASP A 132 19.52 -10.58 -5.42
C ASP A 132 18.75 -9.26 -5.55
N ILE A 133 18.70 -8.52 -4.45
CA ILE A 133 17.99 -7.25 -4.35
C ILE A 133 18.95 -6.11 -4.06
N SER A 134 18.68 -4.94 -4.65
CA SER A 134 19.27 -3.66 -4.26
C SER A 134 18.33 -2.94 -3.30
N VAL A 135 18.87 -2.51 -2.16
CA VAL A 135 18.16 -1.69 -1.18
C VAL A 135 18.81 -0.32 -1.15
N GLN A 136 18.00 0.72 -1.35
CA GLN A 136 18.40 2.11 -1.24
C GLN A 136 17.55 2.79 -0.17
N LEU A 137 18.17 3.15 0.95
CA LEU A 137 17.54 3.99 1.96
C LEU A 137 17.75 5.46 1.60
N LYS A 138 16.77 6.31 1.92
CA LYS A 138 16.84 7.75 1.67
C LYS A 138 18.09 8.36 2.32
N GLY A 139 18.84 9.12 1.54
CA GLY A 139 20.09 9.75 1.98
C GLY A 139 21.27 8.78 2.18
N ARG A 140 21.15 7.51 1.79
CA ARG A 140 22.23 6.52 1.88
C ARG A 140 22.56 5.94 0.50
N GLN A 141 23.78 5.44 0.37
CA GLN A 141 24.17 4.68 -0.81
C GLN A 141 23.39 3.36 -0.89
N SER A 142 23.12 2.94 -2.12
CA SER A 142 22.50 1.65 -2.39
C SER A 142 23.47 0.51 -2.03
N TYR A 143 22.93 -0.56 -1.45
CA TYR A 143 23.67 -1.79 -1.18
C TYR A 143 22.87 -3.00 -1.61
N ARG A 144 23.56 -4.12 -1.87
CA ARG A 144 22.95 -5.36 -2.33
C ARG A 144 22.72 -6.31 -1.16
N VAL A 145 21.60 -7.01 -1.19
CA VAL A 145 21.25 -8.04 -0.21
C VAL A 145 20.82 -9.28 -0.97
N PHE A 146 21.31 -10.44 -0.54
CA PHE A 146 20.78 -11.72 -1.00
C PHE A 146 19.70 -12.18 -0.03
N VAL A 147 18.46 -12.21 -0.50
CA VAL A 147 17.33 -12.74 0.25
C VAL A 147 17.44 -14.25 0.27
N ARG A 148 17.11 -14.87 1.41
CA ARG A 148 17.04 -16.33 1.46
C ARG A 148 15.92 -16.82 0.53
N PRO A 149 16.10 -17.95 -0.18
CA PRO A 149 15.03 -18.57 -0.94
C PRO A 149 13.80 -18.79 -0.06
N THR A 150 12.61 -18.62 -0.62
CA THR A 150 11.37 -18.97 0.07
C THR A 150 11.33 -20.47 0.36
N LEU A 151 10.68 -20.86 1.46
CA LEU A 151 10.54 -22.28 1.86
C LEU A 151 9.95 -23.16 0.74
N SER A 152 9.12 -22.59 -0.13
CA SER A 152 8.54 -23.27 -1.30
C SER A 152 9.55 -23.70 -2.38
N ARG A 153 10.79 -23.20 -2.33
CA ARG A 153 11.90 -23.57 -3.25
C ARG A 153 13.02 -24.35 -2.55
N ALA A 154 12.87 -24.63 -1.25
CA ALA A 154 13.86 -25.35 -0.45
C ALA A 154 13.61 -26.87 -0.40
N SER A 155 12.58 -27.36 -1.09
CA SER A 155 12.22 -28.78 -1.26
C SER A 155 12.61 -29.30 -2.64
#